data_AF-A0A1H5S1Z2-F1
#
_entry.id   AF-A0A1H5S1Z2-F1
#
_cell.length_a   1.000
_cell.length_b   1.000
_cell.length_c   1.000
_cell.angle_alpha   90.00
_cell.angle_beta   90.00
_cell.angle_gamma   90.00
#
_symmetry.space_group_name_H-M   'P 1'
#
loop_
_entity.id
_entity.type
_entity.pdbx_description
1 polymer ?
#
loop_
_entity_poly.entity_id
_entity_poly.type
_entity_poly.pdbx_seq_one_letter_code
_entity_poly.pdbx_strand_id
1 'polypeptide(L)'
;MTYLPLFHLAAASGFVIAVATITYLALRVRALSAQPVGLRDEDMEELSTLIMKKLEERPDTGLAATATKLDQIRVDFDWLIGERLIEQAITLAQSGQPSKEISRATGISAEEVQAIRRFRRH
;
A
#
# COMPACT_ATOMS: atom_id res chain seq x y z
N MET A 1 -19.23 52.53 7.38
CA MET A 1 -19.51 51.30 8.16
C MET A 1 -20.45 50.43 7.33
N THR A 2 -20.32 49.09 7.39
CA THR A 2 -21.23 48.04 6.83
C THR A 2 -21.08 47.54 5.39
N TYR A 3 -19.96 46.89 5.02
CA TYR A 3 -19.93 45.83 3.98
C TYR A 3 -19.04 44.61 4.30
N LEU A 4 -18.37 44.59 5.46
CA LEU A 4 -17.48 43.50 5.86
C LEU A 4 -18.13 42.13 6.18
N PRO A 5 -19.42 42.01 6.62
CA PRO A 5 -19.93 40.71 7.08
C PRO A 5 -20.41 39.77 5.96
N LEU A 6 -20.65 40.28 4.74
CA LEU A 6 -21.20 39.45 3.65
C LEU A 6 -20.19 38.48 3.02
N PHE A 7 -18.91 38.86 2.96
CA PHE A 7 -17.87 38.01 2.36
C PHE A 7 -17.55 36.77 3.20
N HIS A 8 -17.63 36.88 4.54
CA HIS A 8 -17.38 35.75 5.43
C HIS A 8 -18.48 34.69 5.36
N LEU A 9 -19.73 35.10 5.12
CA LEU A 9 -20.88 34.19 5.01
C LEU A 9 -20.82 33.36 3.71
N ALA A 10 -20.41 33.99 2.59
CA ALA A 10 -20.19 33.28 1.33
C ALA A 10 -19.01 32.30 1.41
N ALA A 11 -17.89 32.70 2.02
CA ALA A 11 -16.73 31.84 2.22
C ALA A 11 -17.04 30.64 3.14
N ALA A 12 -17.82 30.84 4.20
CA ALA A 12 -18.25 29.77 5.10
C ALA A 12 -19.14 28.75 4.39
N SER A 13 -20.07 29.20 3.54
CA SER A 13 -20.92 28.29 2.76
C SER A 13 -20.14 27.42 1.77
N GLY A 14 -19.11 27.99 1.12
CA GLY A 14 -18.21 27.23 0.23
C GLY A 14 -17.40 26.17 0.98
N PHE A 15 -16.92 26.49 2.18
CA PHE A 15 -16.18 25.54 3.01
C PHE A 15 -17.05 24.38 3.48
N VAL A 16 -18.29 24.64 3.89
CA VAL A 16 -19.23 23.57 4.32
C VAL A 16 -19.56 22.63 3.15
N ILE A 17 -19.78 23.17 1.95
CA ILE A 17 -20.05 22.36 0.76
C ILE A 17 -18.81 21.53 0.39
N ALA A 18 -17.61 22.11 0.43
CA ALA A 18 -16.37 21.40 0.14
C ALA A 18 -16.09 20.29 1.17
N VAL A 19 -16.31 20.54 2.45
CA VAL A 19 -16.16 19.52 3.49
C VAL A 19 -17.21 18.42 3.33
N ALA A 20 -18.46 18.76 3.01
CA ALA A 20 -19.52 17.78 2.78
C ALA A 20 -19.23 16.89 1.55
N THR A 21 -18.73 17.46 0.45
CA THR A 21 -18.38 16.67 -0.76
C THR A 21 -17.16 15.78 -0.52
N ILE A 22 -16.12 16.28 0.17
CA ILE A 22 -14.95 15.49 0.55
C ILE A 22 -15.36 14.34 1.48
N THR A 23 -16.22 14.61 2.46
CA THR A 23 -16.70 13.60 3.41
C THR A 23 -17.58 12.56 2.72
N TYR A 24 -18.46 12.99 1.81
CA TYR A 24 -19.30 12.10 1.00
C TYR A 24 -18.45 11.21 0.10
N LEU A 25 -17.42 11.77 -0.55
CA LEU A 25 -16.52 11.02 -1.41
C LEU A 25 -15.65 10.03 -0.61
N ALA A 26 -15.15 10.44 0.56
CA ALA A 26 -14.40 9.59 1.46
C ALA A 26 -15.24 8.40 1.99
N LEU A 27 -16.52 8.64 2.32
CA LEU A 27 -17.45 7.59 2.71
C LEU A 27 -17.75 6.62 1.56
N ARG A 28 -17.92 7.12 0.32
CA ARG A 28 -18.11 6.31 -0.89
C ARG A 28 -16.88 5.46 -1.22
N VAL A 29 -15.69 6.05 -1.16
CA VAL A 29 -14.42 5.34 -1.37
C VAL A 29 -14.28 4.27 -0.30
N ARG A 30 -14.51 4.58 0.97
CA ARG A 30 -14.47 3.60 2.05
C ARG A 30 -15.50 2.49 1.88
N ALA A 31 -16.69 2.76 1.34
CA ALA A 31 -17.70 1.75 1.04
C ALA A 31 -17.29 0.83 -0.14
N LEU A 32 -16.58 1.37 -1.13
CA LEU A 32 -15.98 0.58 -2.22
C LEU A 32 -14.76 -0.22 -1.75
N SER A 33 -13.93 0.35 -0.88
CA SER A 33 -12.77 -0.31 -0.25
C SER A 33 -13.18 -1.32 0.83
N ALA A 34 -14.40 -1.22 1.35
CA ALA A 34 -14.99 -2.16 2.28
C ALA A 34 -15.65 -3.36 1.58
N GLN A 35 -15.47 -3.50 0.27
CA GLN A 35 -15.70 -4.78 -0.38
C GLN A 35 -14.57 -5.70 0.10
N PRO A 36 -14.86 -6.70 0.95
CA PRO A 36 -13.84 -7.65 1.34
C PRO A 36 -13.37 -8.31 0.05
N VAL A 37 -12.09 -8.15 -0.28
CA VAL A 37 -11.38 -9.12 -1.13
C VAL A 37 -11.21 -10.38 -0.30
N GLY A 38 -12.34 -10.95 0.14
CA GLY A 38 -12.42 -12.33 0.55
C GLY A 38 -12.63 -13.06 -0.75
N LEU A 39 -11.61 -13.80 -1.20
CA LEU A 39 -11.81 -14.87 -2.16
C LEU A 39 -13.00 -15.68 -1.61
N ARG A 40 -14.16 -15.61 -2.26
CA ARG A 40 -15.31 -16.38 -1.80
C ARG A 40 -14.88 -17.84 -1.88
N ASP A 41 -15.36 -18.67 -0.96
CA ASP A 41 -15.01 -20.10 -0.98
C ASP A 41 -15.33 -20.72 -2.36
N GLU A 42 -16.36 -20.20 -3.04
CA GLU A 42 -16.74 -20.50 -4.42
C GLU A 42 -15.64 -20.16 -5.45
N ASP A 43 -14.97 -19.01 -5.32
CA ASP A 43 -13.88 -18.61 -6.22
C ASP A 43 -12.64 -19.50 -6.00
N MET A 44 -12.41 -19.95 -4.76
CA MET A 44 -11.34 -20.89 -4.45
C MET A 44 -11.63 -22.30 -4.94
N GLU A 45 -12.89 -22.73 -4.90
CA GLU A 45 -13.31 -24.02 -5.43
C GLU A 45 -13.22 -24.03 -6.98
N GLU A 46 -13.63 -22.96 -7.64
CA GLU A 46 -13.45 -22.77 -9.08
C GLU A 46 -11.96 -22.73 -9.49
N LEU A 47 -11.14 -21.98 -8.76
CA LEU A 47 -9.70 -21.92 -8.99
C LEU A 47 -9.03 -23.29 -8.75
N SER A 48 -9.44 -24.02 -7.71
CA SER A 48 -8.93 -25.36 -7.42
C SER A 48 -9.25 -26.34 -8.54
N THR A 49 -10.47 -26.29 -9.08
CA THR A 49 -10.94 -27.15 -10.17
C THR A 49 -10.19 -26.84 -11.47
N LEU A 50 -9.95 -25.55 -11.75
CA LEU A 50 -9.15 -25.10 -12.89
C LEU A 50 -7.69 -25.53 -12.79
N ILE A 51 -7.09 -25.44 -11.60
CA ILE A 51 -5.71 -25.88 -11.35
C ILE A 51 -5.61 -27.40 -11.51
N MET A 52 -6.55 -28.18 -10.96
CA MET A 52 -6.52 -29.64 -11.03
C MET A 52 -6.70 -30.15 -12.45
N LYS A 53 -7.61 -29.54 -13.22
CA LYS A 53 -7.79 -29.87 -14.64
C LYS A 53 -6.54 -29.56 -15.47
N LYS A 54 -5.92 -28.40 -15.24
CA LYS A 54 -4.69 -28.00 -15.94
C LYS A 54 -3.46 -28.82 -15.51
N LEU A 55 -3.54 -29.43 -14.34
CA LEU A 55 -2.54 -30.34 -13.80
C LEU A 55 -2.65 -31.76 -14.38
N GLU A 56 -3.87 -32.28 -14.54
CA GLU A 56 -4.11 -33.57 -15.23
C GLU A 56 -3.61 -33.53 -16.69
N GLU A 57 -3.67 -32.36 -17.34
CA GLU A 57 -3.13 -32.15 -18.69
C GLU A 57 -1.57 -32.15 -18.74
N ARG A 58 -0.86 -32.12 -17.60
CA ARG A 58 0.62 -32.12 -17.54
C ARG A 58 1.14 -33.07 -16.45
N PRO A 59 1.11 -34.40 -16.70
CA PRO A 59 1.24 -35.40 -15.63
C PRO A 59 2.54 -35.33 -14.82
N ASP A 60 3.70 -35.03 -15.43
CA ASP A 60 4.97 -35.38 -14.76
C ASP A 60 5.96 -34.21 -14.55
N THR A 61 5.62 -32.97 -14.88
CA THR A 61 6.56 -31.84 -14.74
C THR A 61 5.93 -30.51 -14.32
N GLY A 62 4.60 -30.41 -14.31
CA GLY A 62 3.90 -29.13 -14.15
C GLY A 62 3.94 -28.57 -12.74
N LEU A 63 3.52 -29.33 -11.73
CA LEU A 63 3.33 -28.78 -10.38
C LEU A 63 4.64 -28.51 -9.65
N ALA A 64 5.60 -29.45 -9.73
CA ALA A 64 6.91 -29.27 -9.13
C ALA A 64 7.64 -28.07 -9.74
N ALA A 65 7.67 -27.95 -11.07
CA ALA A 65 8.27 -26.80 -11.74
C ALA A 65 7.50 -25.48 -11.46
N THR A 66 6.18 -25.55 -11.28
CA THR A 66 5.36 -24.38 -10.91
C THR A 66 5.62 -23.96 -9.48
N ALA A 67 5.73 -24.90 -8.53
CA ALA A 67 6.09 -24.64 -7.15
C ALA A 67 7.49 -24.02 -7.05
N THR A 68 8.47 -24.55 -7.78
CA THR A 68 9.82 -23.95 -7.87
C THR A 68 9.78 -22.53 -8.45
N LYS A 69 8.98 -22.28 -9.49
CA LYS A 69 8.83 -20.93 -10.04
C LYS A 69 8.15 -19.97 -9.08
N LEU A 70 7.13 -20.42 -8.33
CA LEU A 70 6.46 -19.60 -7.33
C LEU A 70 7.40 -19.25 -6.17
N ASP A 71 8.24 -20.18 -5.75
CA ASP A 71 9.24 -19.93 -4.72
C ASP A 71 10.31 -18.92 -5.19
N GLN A 72 10.77 -19.06 -6.44
CA GLN A 72 11.67 -18.07 -7.04
C GLN A 72 11.02 -16.68 -7.13
N ILE A 73 9.78 -16.60 -7.59
CA ILE A 73 9.03 -15.35 -7.66
C ILE A 73 8.88 -14.73 -6.27
N ARG A 74 8.60 -15.54 -5.24
CA ARG A 74 8.52 -15.06 -3.85
C ARG A 74 9.84 -14.46 -3.39
N VAL A 75 10.96 -15.11 -3.66
CA VAL A 75 12.29 -14.60 -3.34
C VAL A 75 12.56 -13.28 -4.05
N ASP A 76 12.22 -13.18 -5.34
CA ASP A 76 12.37 -11.94 -6.11
C ASP A 76 11.49 -10.82 -5.54
N PHE A 77 10.25 -11.13 -5.10
CA PHE A 77 9.37 -10.18 -4.43
C PHE A 77 9.91 -9.73 -3.06
N ASP A 78 10.41 -10.65 -2.24
CA ASP A 78 10.99 -10.32 -0.94
C ASP A 78 12.20 -9.39 -1.11
N TRP A 79 13.02 -9.62 -2.13
CA TRP A 79 14.13 -8.73 -2.49
C TRP A 79 13.63 -7.35 -2.96
N LEU A 80 12.66 -7.28 -3.87
CA LEU A 80 12.10 -6.02 -4.36
C LEU A 80 11.43 -5.21 -3.25
N ILE A 81 10.72 -5.87 -2.34
CA ILE A 81 10.13 -5.23 -1.16
C ILE A 81 11.25 -4.67 -0.27
N GLY A 82 12.31 -5.45 -0.03
CA GLY A 82 13.48 -5.00 0.72
C GLY A 82 14.11 -3.74 0.10
N GLU A 83 14.36 -3.75 -1.21
CA GLU A 83 14.92 -2.61 -1.94
C GLU A 83 14.01 -1.37 -1.81
N ARG A 84 12.68 -1.57 -1.99
CA ARG A 84 11.71 -0.48 -1.90
C ARG A 84 11.61 0.12 -0.49
N LEU A 85 11.73 -0.71 0.55
CA LEU A 85 11.73 -0.25 1.95
C LEU A 85 12.98 0.56 2.28
N ILE A 86 14.12 0.21 1.69
CA ILE A 86 15.37 0.97 1.82
C ILE A 86 15.23 2.33 1.12
N GLU A 87 14.77 2.36 -0.13
CA GLU A 87 14.52 3.61 -0.86
C GLU A 87 13.54 4.53 -0.12
N GLN A 88 12.47 3.96 0.43
CA GLN A 88 11.49 4.70 1.20
C GLN A 88 12.11 5.24 2.50
N ALA A 89 12.91 4.45 3.21
CA ALA A 89 13.60 4.92 4.41
C ALA A 89 14.60 6.04 4.11
N ILE A 90 15.30 5.97 2.97
CA ILE A 90 16.17 7.04 2.47
C ILE A 90 15.34 8.30 2.21
N THR A 91 14.23 8.18 1.50
CA THR A 91 13.34 9.31 1.16
C THR A 91 12.79 9.98 2.42
N LEU A 92 12.31 9.19 3.39
CA LEU A 92 11.79 9.72 4.66
C LEU A 92 12.90 10.32 5.54
N ALA A 93 14.11 9.75 5.49
CA ALA A 93 15.27 10.33 6.15
C ALA A 93 15.67 11.68 5.54
N GLN A 94 15.54 11.82 4.21
CA GLN A 94 15.79 13.07 3.50
C GLN A 94 14.75 14.14 3.81
N SER A 95 13.47 13.77 3.96
CA SER A 95 12.39 14.70 4.31
C SER A 95 12.43 15.18 5.77
N GLY A 96 13.39 14.69 6.56
CA GLY A 96 13.60 15.13 7.94
C GLY A 96 12.69 14.47 8.98
N GLN A 97 11.97 13.40 8.62
CA GLN A 97 11.10 12.68 9.56
C GLN A 97 11.91 12.12 10.75
N PRO A 98 11.35 11.89 11.94
CA PRO A 98 12.07 11.27 13.06
C PRO A 98 12.44 9.82 12.77
N SER A 99 13.65 9.37 13.15
CA SER A 99 14.11 7.98 12.91
C SER A 99 13.19 6.90 13.51
N LYS A 100 12.50 7.23 14.61
CA LYS A 100 11.52 6.33 15.25
C LYS A 100 10.27 6.11 14.39
N GLU A 101 9.86 7.13 13.63
CA GLU A 101 8.72 7.05 12.72
C GLU A 101 9.08 6.27 11.45
N ILE A 102 10.27 6.51 10.91
CA ILE A 102 10.81 5.75 9.77
C ILE A 102 10.93 4.27 10.13
N SER A 103 11.48 3.98 11.32
CA SER A 103 11.63 2.61 11.79
C SER A 103 10.29 1.87 11.91
N ARG A 104 9.24 2.57 12.38
CA ARG A 104 7.88 2.01 12.43
C ARG A 104 7.28 1.81 11.03
N ALA A 105 7.60 2.69 10.08
CA ALA A 105 7.03 2.66 8.73
C ALA A 105 7.71 1.66 7.79
N THR A 106 9.03 1.43 7.95
CA THR A 106 9.81 0.59 7.03
C THR A 106 10.35 -0.68 7.66
N GLY A 107 10.23 -0.84 8.99
CA GLY A 107 10.77 -1.98 9.73
C GLY A 107 12.29 -1.95 9.94
N ILE A 108 12.98 -0.95 9.40
CA ILE A 108 14.43 -0.74 9.55
C ILE A 108 14.71 -0.17 10.95
N SER A 109 15.79 -0.57 11.62
CA SER A 109 16.07 -0.09 12.98
C SER A 109 16.41 1.41 13.01
N ALA A 110 16.14 2.07 14.14
CA ALA A 110 16.42 3.49 14.30
C ALA A 110 17.94 3.83 14.17
N GLU A 111 18.81 2.87 14.49
CA GLU A 111 20.26 2.98 14.36
C GLU A 111 20.70 2.93 12.88
N GLU A 112 20.13 2.01 12.09
CA GLU A 112 20.35 1.92 10.65
C GLU A 112 19.86 3.19 9.93
N VAL A 113 18.71 3.75 10.35
CA VAL A 113 18.22 5.03 9.83
C VAL A 113 19.18 6.19 10.16
N GLN A 114 19.84 6.18 11.32
CA GLN A 114 20.91 7.15 11.62
C GLN A 114 22.15 6.93 10.74
N ALA A 115 22.52 5.68 10.46
CA ALA A 115 23.62 5.37 9.57
C ALA A 115 23.35 5.88 8.14
N ILE A 116 22.14 5.67 7.61
CA ILE A 116 21.68 6.22 6.32
C ILE A 116 21.83 7.75 6.29
N ARG A 117 21.48 8.45 7.38
CA ARG A 117 21.69 9.91 7.46
C ARG A 117 23.15 10.33 7.51
N ARG A 118 23.99 9.57 8.22
CA ARG A 118 25.43 9.88 8.37
C ARG A 118 26.18 9.68 7.06
N PHE A 119 25.84 8.64 6.29
CA PHE A 119 26.42 8.40 4.97
C PHE A 119 26.23 9.57 4.00
N ARG A 120 25.16 10.36 4.16
CA ARG A 120 24.87 11.55 3.34
C ARG A 120 25.74 12.77 3.68
N ARG A 121 26.55 12.75 4.74
CA ARG A 121 27.37 13.93 5.13
C ARG A 121 28.74 13.99 4.43
N HIS A 122 28.99 13.09 3.49
CA HIS A 122 30.20 13.04 2.66
C HIS A 122 29.85 13.13 1.17
#